data_AF-A0A838EHC5-F1
#
_entry.id   AF-A0A838EHC5-F1
#
_cell.length_a   1.000
_cell.length_b   1.000
_cell.length_c   1.000
_cell.angle_alpha   90.00
_cell.angle_beta   90.00
_cell.angle_gamma   90.00
#
_symmetry.space_group_name_H-M   'P 1'
#
loop_
_entity.id
_entity.type
_entity.pdbx_description
1 polymer ?
#
loop_
_entity_poly.entity_id
_entity_poly.type
_entity_poly.pdbx_seq_one_letter_code
_entity_poly.pdbx_strand_id
1 'polypeptide(L)'
;MRNELLTWFAREGLLLSDIVTGAEDPENDEIKVTLKAPIVALSRTSSDFRECPDPVLFGYPESSLEMMELEDMHQFVYEWFEKAVQAGMARCFVCNKVLDMGEEKPWDAIFVTEQLYCWLLAHYDCKRYLNRDIKGRNPFEVQAQPPEFFEIGVI
;
A
#
# COMPACT_ATOMS: atom_id res chain seq x y z
N MET A 1 -5.56 -7.42 -8.10
CA MET A 1 -4.76 -8.18 -7.11
C MET A 1 -5.04 -9.69 -7.19
N ARG A 2 -4.02 -10.54 -7.04
CA ARG A 2 -4.15 -12.01 -7.03
C ARG A 2 -4.75 -12.55 -5.72
N ASN A 3 -5.43 -13.70 -5.79
CA ASN A 3 -6.10 -14.30 -4.63
C ASN A 3 -5.10 -14.73 -3.55
N GLU A 4 -3.93 -15.22 -3.94
CA GLU A 4 -2.89 -15.69 -3.04
C GLU A 4 -2.34 -14.56 -2.16
N LEU A 5 -2.14 -13.37 -2.75
CA LEU A 5 -1.73 -12.18 -2.01
C LEU A 5 -2.85 -11.69 -1.08
N LEU A 6 -4.12 -11.77 -1.50
CA LEU A 6 -5.26 -11.49 -0.62
C LEU A 6 -5.34 -12.46 0.56
N THR A 7 -5.12 -13.76 0.31
CA THR A 7 -5.07 -14.78 1.37
C THR A 7 -3.90 -14.53 2.31
N TRP A 8 -2.74 -14.12 1.80
CA TRP A 8 -1.60 -13.72 2.61
C TRP A 8 -1.95 -12.53 3.51
N PHE A 9 -2.55 -11.46 2.95
CA PHE A 9 -3.02 -10.34 3.76
C PHE A 9 -4.01 -10.79 4.83
N ALA A 10 -4.93 -11.71 4.53
CA ALA A 10 -5.87 -12.23 5.51
C ALA A 10 -5.14 -12.93 6.68
N ARG A 11 -4.14 -13.75 6.35
CA ARG A 11 -3.31 -14.49 7.33
C ARG A 11 -2.54 -13.55 8.25
N GLU A 12 -1.97 -12.49 7.69
CA GLU A 12 -1.23 -11.47 8.44
C GLU A 12 -2.14 -10.48 9.20
N GLY A 13 -3.47 -10.68 9.17
CA GLY A 13 -4.43 -9.75 9.80
C GLY A 13 -4.50 -8.39 9.10
N LEU A 14 -4.12 -8.35 7.82
CA LEU A 14 -4.00 -7.15 7.00
C LEU A 14 -5.17 -6.91 6.04
N LEU A 15 -6.30 -7.60 6.19
CA LEU A 15 -7.51 -7.28 5.42
C LEU A 15 -8.50 -6.51 6.27
N LEU A 16 -8.81 -5.28 5.84
CA LEU A 16 -9.96 -4.56 6.39
C LEU A 16 -11.24 -5.13 5.79
N SER A 17 -12.30 -5.14 6.61
CA SER A 17 -13.65 -5.48 6.17
C SER A 17 -14.62 -4.36 6.54
N ASP A 18 -15.49 -4.02 5.60
CA ASP A 18 -16.63 -3.13 5.81
C ASP A 18 -17.91 -3.90 5.51
N ILE A 19 -18.82 -3.95 6.48
CA ILE A 19 -20.03 -4.76 6.42
C ILE A 19 -21.22 -3.82 6.41
N VAL A 20 -21.93 -3.76 5.28
CA VAL A 20 -23.15 -2.99 5.12
C VAL A 20 -24.32 -3.96 5.04
N THR A 21 -25.22 -3.91 6.03
CA THR A 21 -26.48 -4.64 6.02
C THR A 21 -27.56 -3.77 5.37
N GLY A 22 -28.17 -4.26 4.29
CA GLY A 22 -29.33 -3.58 3.68
C GLY A 22 -30.54 -3.65 4.60
N ALA A 23 -31.14 -2.51 4.96
CA ALA A 23 -32.24 -2.43 5.93
C ALA A 23 -33.65 -2.54 5.28
N GLU A 24 -33.74 -2.94 4.01
CA GLU A 24 -34.98 -2.78 3.23
C GLU A 24 -35.90 -4.01 3.24
N ASP A 25 -35.44 -5.20 3.64
CA ASP A 25 -36.28 -6.40 3.71
C ASP A 25 -35.86 -7.35 4.86
N PRO A 26 -36.63 -7.42 5.97
CA PRO A 26 -36.35 -8.31 7.10
C PRO A 26 -36.33 -9.80 6.76
N GLU A 27 -36.86 -10.20 5.59
CA GLU A 27 -36.81 -11.58 5.11
C GLU A 27 -35.62 -11.85 4.17
N ASN A 28 -34.93 -10.81 3.69
CA ASN A 28 -33.79 -10.90 2.76
C ASN A 28 -32.71 -9.86 3.11
N ASP A 29 -32.15 -9.93 4.31
CA ASP A 29 -31.00 -9.10 4.71
C ASP A 29 -29.79 -9.43 3.81
N GLU A 30 -29.58 -8.62 2.77
CA GLU A 30 -28.37 -8.69 1.94
C GLU A 30 -27.20 -8.09 2.74
N ILE A 31 -26.23 -8.95 3.07
CA ILE A 31 -24.99 -8.53 3.73
C ILE A 31 -23.95 -8.28 2.63
N LYS A 32 -23.63 -7.01 2.40
CA LYS A 32 -22.52 -6.63 1.54
C LYS A 32 -21.23 -6.50 2.35
N VAL A 33 -20.32 -7.45 2.16
CA VAL A 33 -18.97 -7.40 2.74
C VAL A 33 -18.00 -6.86 1.71
N THR A 34 -17.37 -5.73 2.00
CA THR A 34 -16.28 -5.17 1.18
C THR A 34 -14.96 -5.44 1.87
N LEU A 35 -14.03 -6.10 1.18
CA LEU A 35 -12.67 -6.34 1.68
C LEU A 35 -11.70 -5.31 1.09
N LYS A 36 -10.75 -4.85 1.90
CA LYS A 36 -9.71 -3.91 1.48
C LYS A 36 -8.34 -4.38 1.94
N ALA A 37 -7.49 -4.71 0.97
CA ALA A 37 -6.08 -4.95 1.18
C ALA A 37 -5.31 -3.63 1.31
N PRO A 38 -4.12 -3.64 1.94
CA PRO A 38 -3.29 -2.45 1.99
C PRO A 38 -2.81 -2.07 0.59
N ILE A 39 -2.62 -0.77 0.39
CA ILE A 39 -2.22 -0.18 -0.90
C ILE A 39 -0.86 0.51 -0.76
N VAL A 40 -0.27 0.98 -1.86
CA VAL A 40 0.92 1.83 -1.83
C VAL A 40 0.61 3.20 -2.43
N ALA A 41 1.24 4.26 -1.91
CA ALA A 41 1.01 5.63 -2.34
C ALA A 41 2.32 6.26 -2.83
N LEU A 42 2.36 6.62 -4.12
CA LEU A 42 3.47 7.36 -4.72
C LEU A 42 3.42 8.86 -4.39
N SER A 43 2.24 9.40 -4.08
CA SER A 43 2.04 10.75 -3.56
C SER A 43 0.69 10.84 -2.84
N ARG A 44 0.31 12.04 -2.40
CA ARG A 44 -1.02 12.31 -1.82
C ARG A 44 -2.14 12.49 -2.85
N THR A 45 -1.82 12.51 -4.14
CA THR A 45 -2.77 12.67 -5.25
C THR A 45 -3.61 11.41 -5.38
N SER A 46 -4.92 11.55 -5.65
CA SER A 46 -5.84 10.41 -5.78
C SER A 46 -5.47 9.43 -6.90
N SER A 47 -4.77 9.89 -7.94
CA SER A 47 -4.28 9.04 -9.04
C SER A 47 -3.02 8.24 -8.71
N ASP A 48 -2.36 8.54 -7.59
CA ASP A 48 -1.02 8.04 -7.27
C ASP A 48 -1.04 6.88 -6.26
N PHE A 49 -2.24 6.38 -5.96
CA PHE A 49 -2.42 5.14 -5.21
C PHE A 49 -2.30 3.94 -6.15
N ARG A 50 -1.63 2.89 -5.68
CA ARG A 50 -1.46 1.63 -6.40
C ARG A 50 -1.89 0.47 -5.51
N GLU A 51 -2.42 -0.59 -6.12
CA GLU A 51 -2.55 -1.87 -5.42
C GLU A 51 -1.17 -2.28 -4.88
N CYS A 52 -1.11 -3.01 -3.77
CA CYS A 52 0.17 -3.54 -3.31
C CYS A 52 0.81 -4.40 -4.42
N PRO A 53 2.09 -4.16 -4.77
CA PRO A 53 2.80 -5.01 -5.73
C PRO A 53 2.81 -6.47 -5.22
N ASP A 54 2.62 -7.41 -6.13
CA ASP A 54 2.64 -8.84 -5.81
C ASP A 54 4.05 -9.39 -6.01
N PRO A 55 4.77 -9.82 -4.95
CA PRO A 55 6.13 -10.33 -5.07
C PRO A 55 6.32 -11.37 -6.19
N VAL A 56 5.34 -12.25 -6.40
CA VAL A 56 5.41 -13.29 -7.42
C VAL A 56 5.39 -12.71 -8.84
N LEU A 57 4.60 -11.65 -9.07
CA LEU A 57 4.60 -10.95 -10.35
C LEU A 57 5.91 -10.20 -10.63
N PHE A 58 6.71 -9.96 -9.58
CA PHE A 58 8.01 -9.31 -9.65
C PHE A 58 9.18 -10.30 -9.55
N GLY A 59 8.92 -11.60 -9.78
CA GLY A 59 9.95 -12.62 -9.96
C GLY A 59 10.25 -13.48 -8.73
N TYR A 60 9.56 -13.27 -7.61
CA TYR A 60 9.69 -14.17 -6.47
C TYR A 60 9.01 -15.52 -6.77
N PRO A 61 9.54 -16.64 -6.25
CA PRO A 61 8.86 -17.93 -6.35
C PRO A 61 7.41 -17.88 -5.85
N GLU A 62 6.50 -18.66 -6.45
CA GLU A 62 5.09 -18.70 -6.03
C GLU A 62 4.93 -19.08 -4.54
N SER A 63 5.78 -20.00 -4.06
CA SER A 63 5.81 -20.43 -2.66
C SER A 63 6.35 -19.38 -1.69
N SER A 64 6.91 -18.26 -2.18
CA SER A 64 7.48 -17.23 -1.32
C SER A 64 6.42 -16.56 -0.45
N LEU A 65 5.20 -16.37 -0.95
CA LEU A 65 4.11 -15.79 -0.14
C LEU A 65 3.83 -16.63 1.11
N GLU A 66 3.89 -17.96 1.01
CA GLU A 66 3.65 -18.83 2.15
C GLU A 66 4.68 -18.64 3.28
N MET A 67 5.91 -18.29 2.92
CA MET A 67 7.04 -18.17 3.84
C MET A 67 7.35 -16.73 4.25
N MET A 68 6.86 -15.73 3.51
CA MET A 68 7.08 -14.31 3.84
C MET A 68 6.32 -13.92 5.09
N GLU A 69 7.04 -13.28 6.01
CA GLU A 69 6.49 -12.52 7.14
C GLU A 69 6.24 -11.07 6.73
N LEU A 70 5.61 -10.29 7.61
CA LEU A 70 5.30 -8.88 7.34
C LEU A 70 6.57 -8.05 7.07
N GLU A 71 7.65 -8.34 7.78
CA GLU A 71 8.96 -7.72 7.59
C GLU A 71 9.52 -7.93 6.18
N ASP A 72 9.34 -9.12 5.59
CA ASP A 72 9.75 -9.40 4.21
C ASP A 72 8.93 -8.59 3.21
N MET A 73 7.62 -8.45 3.46
CA MET A 73 6.75 -7.62 2.63
C MET A 73 7.12 -6.13 2.76
N HIS A 74 7.47 -5.66 3.96
CA HIS A 74 7.99 -4.30 4.14
C HIS A 74 9.24 -4.06 3.32
N GLN A 75 10.19 -5.01 3.34
CA GLN A 75 11.41 -4.92 2.55
C GLN A 75 11.12 -4.93 1.05
N PHE A 76 10.25 -5.82 0.58
CA PHE A 76 9.84 -5.88 -0.82
C PHE A 76 9.19 -4.56 -1.30
N VAL A 77 8.24 -4.02 -0.53
CA VAL A 77 7.59 -2.75 -0.86
C VAL A 77 8.59 -1.59 -0.82
N TYR A 78 9.55 -1.62 0.10
CA TYR A 78 10.64 -0.65 0.15
C TYR A 78 11.50 -0.67 -1.12
N GLU A 79 11.90 -1.85 -1.61
CA GLU A 79 12.66 -2.00 -2.86
C GLU A 79 11.86 -1.53 -4.08
N TRP A 80 10.56 -1.84 -4.11
CA TRP A 80 9.66 -1.32 -5.15
C TRP A 80 9.61 0.22 -5.12
N PHE A 81 9.57 0.84 -3.93
CA PHE A 81 9.63 2.28 -3.79
C PHE A 81 10.96 2.88 -4.24
N GLU A 82 12.09 2.24 -3.96
CA GLU A 82 13.38 2.73 -4.46
C GLU A 82 13.37 2.84 -5.99
N LYS A 83 12.78 1.86 -6.68
CA LYS A 83 12.61 1.92 -8.14
C LYS A 83 11.67 3.04 -8.57
N ALA A 84 10.58 3.26 -7.86
CA ALA A 84 9.66 4.37 -8.13
C ALA A 84 10.32 5.75 -7.93
N VAL A 85 11.20 5.88 -6.93
CA VAL A 85 12.00 7.09 -6.68
C VAL A 85 13.03 7.28 -7.80
N GLN A 86 13.75 6.23 -8.20
CA GLN A 86 14.68 6.26 -9.34
C GLN A 86 13.99 6.68 -10.65
N ALA A 87 12.75 6.25 -10.85
CA ALA A 87 11.92 6.62 -11.99
C ALA A 87 11.34 8.05 -11.90
N GLY A 88 11.56 8.78 -10.79
CA GLY A 88 11.03 10.13 -10.58
C GLY A 88 9.52 10.20 -10.34
N MET A 89 8.89 9.06 -10.02
CA MET A 89 7.43 8.96 -9.83
C MET A 89 7.02 9.23 -8.38
N ALA A 90 7.89 8.90 -7.43
CA ALA A 90 7.62 9.03 -6.01
C ALA A 90 7.81 10.46 -5.50
N ARG A 91 6.88 10.88 -4.63
CA ARG A 91 6.87 12.17 -3.95
C ARG A 91 6.65 11.98 -2.47
N CYS A 92 7.19 12.89 -1.67
CA CYS A 92 6.87 12.95 -0.25
C CYS A 92 5.38 13.21 -0.06
N PHE A 93 4.70 12.33 0.67
CA PHE A 93 3.25 12.42 0.90
C PHE A 93 2.82 13.74 1.56
N VAL A 94 3.70 14.35 2.37
CA VAL A 94 3.43 15.58 3.12
C VAL A 94 3.71 16.83 2.28
N CYS A 95 4.95 17.04 1.83
CA CYS A 95 5.35 18.27 1.13
C CYS A 95 5.19 18.20 -0.40
N ASN A 96 4.84 17.03 -0.93
CA ASN A 96 4.60 16.74 -2.35
C ASN A 96 5.79 17.02 -3.29
N LYS A 97 7.00 17.19 -2.75
CA LYS A 97 8.22 17.27 -3.56
C LYS A 97 8.63 15.89 -4.05
N VAL A 98 9.20 15.84 -5.26
CA VAL A 98 9.81 14.64 -5.84
C VAL A 98 10.92 14.18 -4.92
N LEU A 99 10.95 12.87 -4.66
CA LEU A 99 12.00 12.21 -3.90
C LEU A 99 13.14 11.84 -4.83
N ASP A 100 14.36 11.78 -4.29
CA ASP A 100 15.54 11.37 -5.03
C ASP A 100 16.33 10.30 -4.28
N MET A 101 17.22 9.64 -5.04
CA MET A 101 18.18 8.65 -4.53
C MET A 101 19.54 9.30 -4.25
N GLY A 102 19.58 10.55 -3.78
CA GLY A 102 20.82 11.21 -3.37
C GLY A 102 21.57 10.41 -2.29
N GLU A 103 22.81 10.81 -2.01
CA GLU A 103 23.72 10.04 -1.13
C GLU A 103 23.14 9.71 0.24
N GLU A 104 22.31 10.61 0.80
CA GLU A 104 21.68 10.43 2.11
C GLU A 104 20.29 9.79 2.09
N LYS A 105 19.71 9.52 0.90
CA LYS A 105 18.32 9.05 0.71
C LYS A 105 17.36 9.67 1.75
N PRO A 106 17.00 10.96 1.62
CA PRO A 106 16.42 11.73 2.73
C PRO A 106 14.94 11.43 3.02
N TRP A 107 14.49 10.20 2.80
CA TRP A 107 13.11 9.74 2.90
C TRP A 107 13.02 8.36 3.54
N ASP A 108 11.80 8.02 3.97
CA ASP A 108 11.49 6.71 4.54
C ASP A 108 10.18 6.17 3.97
N ALA A 109 10.04 4.84 4.01
CA ALA A 109 8.79 4.14 3.75
C ALA A 109 8.05 3.89 5.06
N ILE A 110 6.77 4.26 5.10
CA ILE A 110 5.96 4.22 6.31
C ILE A 110 4.70 3.43 6.02
N PHE A 111 4.40 2.45 6.85
CA PHE A 111 3.12 1.76 6.81
C PHE A 111 2.11 2.42 7.75
N VAL A 112 1.01 2.92 7.21
CA VAL A 112 -0.08 3.56 7.97
C VAL A 112 -1.26 2.60 8.05
N THR A 113 -1.57 2.10 9.25
CA THR A 113 -2.53 1.00 9.46
C THR A 113 -3.95 1.43 9.86
N GLU A 114 -4.22 2.72 10.08
CA GLU A 114 -5.55 3.17 10.54
C GLU A 114 -6.28 4.02 9.49
N GLN A 115 -5.74 5.19 9.18
CA GLN A 115 -6.46 6.21 8.40
C GLN A 115 -6.50 5.93 6.90
N LEU A 116 -5.40 5.41 6.33
CA LEU A 116 -5.26 5.23 4.89
C LEU A 116 -5.00 3.79 4.48
N TYR A 117 -4.53 2.98 5.42
CA TYR A 117 -4.22 1.58 5.21
C TYR A 117 -3.26 1.36 4.04
N CYS A 118 -2.11 2.03 4.09
CA CYS A 118 -1.18 2.07 2.97
C CYS A 118 0.28 2.20 3.39
N TRP A 119 1.17 1.71 2.54
CA TRP A 119 2.56 2.16 2.52
C TRP A 119 2.69 3.47 1.75
N LEU A 120 3.50 4.40 2.27
CA LEU A 120 3.76 5.69 1.64
C LEU A 120 5.20 6.15 1.89
N LEU A 121 5.63 7.16 1.15
CA LEU A 121 6.95 7.77 1.32
C LEU A 121 6.87 9.16 1.93
N ALA A 122 7.77 9.49 2.84
CA ALA A 122 7.93 10.84 3.36
C ALA A 122 9.38 11.19 3.66
N HIS A 123 9.76 12.46 3.46
CA HIS A 123 11.04 12.95 3.97
C HIS A 123 11.13 12.78 5.49
N TYR A 124 12.34 12.56 6.02
CA TYR A 124 12.57 12.41 7.46
C TYR A 124 11.96 13.56 8.28
N ASP A 125 12.21 14.81 7.88
CA ASP A 125 11.68 16.00 8.57
C ASP A 125 10.18 16.21 8.38
N CYS A 126 9.59 15.58 7.36
CA CYS A 126 8.17 15.70 7.07
C CYS A 126 7.30 14.75 7.90
N LYS A 127 7.87 13.65 8.42
CA LYS A 127 7.12 12.61 9.15
C LYS A 127 6.30 13.15 10.31
N ARG A 128 6.83 14.15 11.03
CA ARG A 128 6.15 14.79 12.17
C ARG A 128 4.81 15.45 11.80
N TYR A 129 4.58 15.72 10.52
CA TYR A 129 3.33 16.30 10.01
C TYR A 129 2.40 15.28 9.38
N LEU A 130 2.82 14.01 9.23
CA LEU A 130 2.07 12.99 8.49
C LEU A 130 0.66 12.81 9.04
N ASN A 131 0.52 12.73 10.37
CA ASN A 131 -0.77 12.57 11.05
C ASN A 131 -1.79 13.67 10.67
N ARG A 132 -1.33 14.90 10.41
CA ARG A 132 -2.21 15.99 9.97
C ARG A 132 -2.72 15.74 8.55
N ASP A 133 -1.85 15.26 7.65
CA ASP A 133 -2.14 15.08 6.23
C ASP A 133 -2.95 13.80 5.90
N ILE A 134 -2.92 12.80 6.78
CA ILE A 134 -3.73 11.56 6.66
C ILE A 134 -5.08 11.62 7.40
N LYS A 135 -5.25 12.55 8.34
CA LYS A 135 -6.44 12.60 9.20
C LYS A 135 -7.73 12.79 8.40
N GLY A 136 -8.72 11.96 8.70
CA GLY A 136 -10.06 12.06 8.10
C GLY A 136 -10.17 11.44 6.72
N ARG A 137 -9.14 10.70 6.28
CA ARG A 137 -9.23 9.83 5.12
C ARG A 137 -9.83 8.48 5.54
N ASN A 138 -10.46 7.80 4.58
CA ASN A 138 -11.03 6.48 4.76
C ASN A 138 -10.38 5.52 3.74
N PRO A 139 -9.82 4.37 4.15
CA PRO A 139 -9.22 3.40 3.24
C PRO A 139 -10.18 2.91 2.13
N PHE A 140 -11.48 2.81 2.43
CA PHE A 140 -12.50 2.32 1.50
C PHE A 140 -12.84 3.34 0.38
N GLU A 141 -12.53 4.62 0.58
CA GLU A 141 -12.74 5.67 -0.44
C GLU A 141 -11.58 5.78 -1.43
N VAL A 142 -10.45 5.13 -1.15
CA VAL A 142 -9.26 5.22 -2.00
C VAL A 142 -9.37 4.26 -3.17
N GLN A 143 -9.37 4.80 -4.39
CA GLN A 143 -9.24 4.03 -5.62
C GLN A 143 -7.76 3.85 -5.95
N ALA A 144 -7.33 2.61 -6.17
CA ALA A 144 -5.96 2.26 -6.48
C ALA A 144 -5.85 1.80 -7.94
N GLN A 145 -4.75 2.14 -8.59
CA GLN A 145 -4.39 1.67 -9.93
C GLN A 145 -3.47 0.44 -9.84
N PRO A 146 -3.31 -0.35 -10.92
CA PRO A 146 -2.30 -1.41 -10.94
C PRO A 146 -0.89 -0.86 -10.68
N PRO A 147 -0.01 -1.58 -9.96
CA PRO A 147 1.36 -1.15 -9.68
C PRO A 147 2.18 -1.10 -10.97
N GLU A 148 3.17 -0.22 -11.00
CA GLU A 148 4.18 -0.19 -12.06
C GLU A 148 5.09 -1.40 -11.97
N PHE A 149 5.46 -1.96 -13.12
CA PHE A 149 6.41 -3.07 -13.20
C PHE A 149 7.83 -2.52 -13.24
N PHE A 150 8.57 -2.79 -12.17
CA PHE A 150 9.99 -2.50 -12.04
C PHE A 150 10.76 -3.80 -11.98
N GLU A 151 11.96 -3.83 -12.56
CA GLU A 151 12.89 -4.93 -12.34
C GLU A 151 13.45 -4.82 -10.92
N ILE A 152 12.90 -5.64 -10.02
CA ILE A 152 13.39 -5.83 -8.66
C ILE A 152 14.43 -6.95 -8.73
N GLY A 153 15.64 -6.67 -8.24
CA GLY A 153 16.76 -7.59 -8.37
C GLY A 153 16.58 -8.78 -7.46
N VAL A 154 15.96 -9.85 -7.95
CA VAL A 154 16.03 -11.16 -7.29
C VAL A 154 17.43 -11.70 -7.58
N ILE A 155 18.32 -11.65 -6.59
CA ILE A 155 19.67 -12.24 -6.65
C ILE A 155 19.56 -13.75 -6.56
#